data_AF-A0A3A8GB33-F1
#
_entry.id   AF-A0A3A8GB33-F1
#
_cell.length_a   1.000
_cell.length_b   1.000
_cell.length_c   1.000
_cell.angle_alpha   90.00
_cell.angle_beta   90.00
_cell.angle_gamma   90.00
#
_symmetry.space_group_name_H-M   'P 1'
#
loop_
_entity.id
_entity.type
_entity.pdbx_description
1 polymer ?
#
loop_
_entity_poly.entity_id
_entity_poly.type
_entity_poly.pdbx_seq_one_letter_code
_entity_poly.pdbx_strand_id
1 'polypeptide(L)'
;MKLKFLAIALFPLTLAACQTADLQKAGDLAVSVLQQQNASKTLSSYQWSTNTGSEKPLVLNFLSNGTLGISTSCNNLSTSWKAENNTIVTGNMAATMMACPQDRMQQEGIASQIFDGGKTAFLFNLNDINAPTLTLTAKNGKQYVFTGKMTPESKYQTQAETIFLEISPETKQCTGVARQTCLQVREIKYAENGIKTQVDKDWTLFYDQIEGFQHSPNERQIIRIKRYELKNPAADQSKYAYIYDMAVEREAVKGTL
;
A
#
# COMPACT_ATOMS: atom_id res chain seq x y z
N MET A 1 -18.42 -72.21 58.48
CA MET A 1 -17.99 -70.79 58.48
C MET A 1 -17.89 -70.29 57.04
N LYS A 2 -18.82 -69.41 56.65
CA LYS A 2 -18.83 -68.42 55.55
C LYS A 2 -18.08 -68.71 54.23
N LEU A 3 -18.80 -69.22 53.22
CA LEU A 3 -18.48 -69.00 51.80
C LEU A 3 -18.96 -67.59 51.39
N LYS A 4 -18.08 -66.78 50.79
CA LYS A 4 -18.46 -65.48 50.19
C LYS A 4 -18.63 -65.64 48.68
N PHE A 5 -19.78 -65.19 48.19
CA PHE A 5 -20.17 -65.09 46.79
C PHE A 5 -19.28 -64.10 46.02
N LEU A 6 -18.86 -64.48 44.81
CA LEU A 6 -18.27 -63.56 43.83
C LEU A 6 -19.39 -63.04 42.92
N ALA A 7 -19.67 -61.73 43.00
CA ALA A 7 -20.59 -61.04 42.10
C ALA A 7 -19.80 -60.50 40.90
N ILE A 8 -20.19 -60.91 39.69
CA ILE A 8 -19.66 -60.38 38.43
C ILE A 8 -20.47 -59.13 38.08
N ALA A 9 -19.86 -57.95 38.20
CA ALA A 9 -20.44 -56.69 37.75
C ALA A 9 -20.06 -56.44 36.28
N LEU A 10 -21.03 -56.57 35.37
CA LEU A 10 -20.92 -56.09 33.99
C LEU A 10 -21.05 -54.56 34.00
N PHE A 11 -19.97 -53.85 33.69
CA PHE A 11 -20.02 -52.42 33.38
C PHE A 11 -20.37 -52.24 31.89
N PRO A 12 -21.41 -51.47 31.53
CA PRO A 12 -21.62 -51.07 30.14
C PRO A 12 -20.56 -50.03 29.77
N LEU A 13 -19.66 -50.38 28.86
CA LEU A 13 -18.80 -49.42 28.17
C LEU A 13 -19.67 -48.55 27.27
N THR A 14 -20.18 -47.44 27.81
CA THR A 14 -20.64 -46.33 26.98
C THR A 14 -19.40 -45.63 26.42
N LEU A 15 -19.04 -45.92 25.16
CA LEU A 15 -18.10 -45.08 24.43
C LEU A 15 -18.71 -43.69 24.31
N ALA A 16 -18.20 -42.73 25.09
CA ALA A 16 -18.38 -41.33 24.79
C ALA A 16 -17.67 -41.03 23.47
N ALA A 17 -18.44 -40.74 22.41
CA ALA A 17 -17.92 -40.21 21.16
C ALA A 17 -17.43 -38.77 21.41
N CYS A 18 -16.18 -38.63 21.86
CA CYS A 18 -15.54 -37.33 22.02
C CYS A 18 -15.10 -36.77 20.66
N GLN A 19 -15.84 -35.74 20.20
CA GLN A 19 -15.33 -34.50 19.58
C GLN A 19 -14.30 -34.61 18.44
N THR A 20 -14.62 -35.28 17.34
CA THR A 20 -13.89 -35.09 16.07
C THR A 20 -14.27 -33.79 15.35
N ALA A 21 -15.49 -33.30 15.56
CA ALA A 21 -16.00 -32.08 14.92
C ALA A 21 -15.30 -30.80 15.38
N ASP A 22 -14.91 -30.71 16.66
CA ASP A 22 -14.26 -29.52 17.21
C ASP A 22 -12.80 -29.36 16.71
N LEU A 23 -12.09 -30.48 16.49
CA LEU A 23 -10.74 -30.48 15.93
C LEU A 23 -10.72 -30.11 14.43
N GLN A 24 -11.69 -30.59 13.64
CA GLN A 24 -11.84 -30.18 12.24
C GLN A 24 -12.20 -28.69 12.13
N LYS A 25 -13.14 -28.22 12.96
CA LYS A 25 -13.55 -26.82 12.98
C LYS A 25 -12.42 -25.87 13.39
N ALA A 26 -11.56 -26.29 14.31
CA ALA A 26 -10.36 -25.54 14.69
C ALA A 26 -9.31 -25.48 13.56
N GLY A 27 -9.11 -26.58 12.83
CA GLY A 27 -8.24 -26.63 11.66
C GLY A 27 -8.73 -25.73 10.53
N ASP A 28 -10.03 -25.79 10.20
CA ASP A 28 -10.65 -24.95 9.18
C ASP A 28 -10.59 -23.46 9.55
N LEU A 29 -10.76 -23.12 10.83
CA LEU A 29 -10.59 -21.75 11.32
C LEU A 29 -9.13 -21.28 11.16
N ALA A 30 -8.15 -22.10 11.54
CA ALA A 30 -6.74 -21.75 11.45
C ALA A 30 -6.31 -21.53 9.98
N VAL A 31 -6.76 -22.38 9.07
CA VAL A 31 -6.53 -22.23 7.62
C VAL A 31 -7.19 -20.96 7.10
N SER A 32 -8.45 -20.70 7.47
CA SER A 32 -9.18 -19.49 7.09
C SER A 32 -8.48 -18.22 7.58
N VAL A 33 -8.00 -18.19 8.84
CA VAL A 33 -7.28 -17.06 9.42
C VAL A 33 -5.93 -16.84 8.73
N LEU A 34 -5.16 -17.88 8.43
CA LEU A 34 -3.90 -17.77 7.71
C LEU A 34 -4.10 -17.28 6.27
N GLN A 35 -5.12 -17.79 5.58
CA GLN A 35 -5.49 -17.37 4.24
C GLN A 35 -5.97 -15.90 4.22
N GLN A 36 -6.68 -15.47 5.27
CA GLN A 36 -7.15 -14.10 5.47
C GLN A 36 -6.01 -13.14 5.82
N GLN A 37 -5.08 -13.52 6.70
CA GLN A 37 -3.87 -12.73 6.97
C GLN A 37 -3.00 -12.58 5.71
N ASN A 38 -2.88 -13.65 4.92
CA ASN A 38 -2.19 -13.60 3.64
C ASN A 38 -2.92 -12.70 2.64
N ALA A 39 -4.25 -12.69 2.62
CA ALA A 39 -5.03 -11.81 1.74
C ALA A 39 -4.84 -10.34 2.09
N SER A 40 -5.03 -9.94 3.35
CA SER A 40 -4.83 -8.55 3.79
C SER A 40 -3.41 -8.08 3.51
N LYS A 41 -2.41 -8.92 3.81
CA LYS A 41 -1.00 -8.62 3.51
C LYS A 41 -0.76 -8.46 2.01
N THR A 42 -1.33 -9.34 1.19
CA THR A 42 -1.20 -9.26 -0.28
C THR A 42 -1.85 -8.00 -0.81
N LEU A 43 -3.08 -7.67 -0.40
CA LEU A 43 -3.77 -6.44 -0.80
C LEU A 43 -2.95 -5.19 -0.50
N SER A 44 -2.37 -5.11 0.70
CA SER A 44 -1.54 -3.96 1.11
C SER A 44 -0.12 -3.97 0.55
N SER A 45 0.35 -5.11 0.02
CA SER A 45 1.72 -5.20 -0.53
C SER A 45 1.85 -4.57 -1.91
N TYR A 46 0.73 -4.35 -2.60
CA TYR A 46 0.69 -3.84 -3.96
C TYR A 46 -0.22 -2.63 -4.08
N GLN A 47 0.17 -1.69 -4.94
CA GLN A 47 -0.74 -0.74 -5.55
C GLN A 47 -1.39 -1.42 -6.75
N TRP A 48 -2.73 -1.49 -6.77
CA TRP A 48 -3.47 -2.19 -7.82
C TRP A 48 -4.03 -1.18 -8.80
N SER A 49 -3.87 -1.42 -10.10
CA SER A 49 -4.35 -0.50 -11.13
C SER A 49 -5.07 -1.23 -12.26
N THR A 50 -6.12 -0.61 -12.81
CA THR A 50 -6.80 -1.08 -14.02
C THR A 50 -7.12 0.10 -14.93
N ASN A 51 -7.05 -0.15 -16.25
CA ASN A 51 -7.59 0.80 -17.22
C ASN A 51 -9.12 0.64 -17.29
N THR A 52 -9.84 1.76 -17.34
CA THR A 52 -11.31 1.81 -17.45
C THR A 52 -11.79 2.57 -18.69
N GLY A 53 -10.87 2.98 -19.58
CA GLY A 53 -11.17 3.83 -20.73
C GLY A 53 -11.13 5.34 -20.45
N SER A 54 -10.79 5.75 -19.22
CA SER A 54 -10.57 7.15 -18.84
C SER A 54 -9.09 7.54 -19.01
N GLU A 55 -8.79 8.84 -18.91
CA GLU A 55 -7.42 9.38 -19.07
C GLU A 55 -6.37 8.74 -18.14
N LYS A 56 -6.71 8.52 -16.87
CA LYS A 56 -5.85 7.88 -15.87
C LYS A 56 -6.46 6.56 -15.41
N PRO A 57 -5.65 5.56 -15.02
CA PRO A 57 -6.17 4.30 -14.51
C PRO A 57 -6.91 4.51 -13.18
N LEU A 58 -7.79 3.57 -12.86
CA LEU A 58 -8.36 3.43 -11.53
C LEU A 58 -7.32 2.73 -10.65
N VAL A 59 -6.89 3.38 -9.57
CA VAL A 59 -5.81 2.90 -8.70
C VAL A 59 -6.32 2.68 -7.27
N LEU A 60 -5.96 1.54 -6.69
CA LEU A 60 -6.33 1.13 -5.33
C LEU A 60 -5.08 1.03 -4.45
N ASN A 61 -5.17 1.62 -3.26
CA ASN A 61 -4.16 1.55 -2.21
C ASN A 61 -4.79 1.07 -0.92
N PHE A 62 -4.53 -0.19 -0.54
CA PHE A 62 -5.00 -0.78 0.70
C PHE A 62 -4.02 -0.47 1.83
N LEU A 63 -4.34 0.51 2.66
CA LEU A 63 -3.47 0.97 3.74
C LEU A 63 -3.61 0.09 4.98
N SER A 64 -2.50 -0.08 5.71
CA SER A 64 -2.43 -0.91 6.93
C SER A 64 -3.31 -0.39 8.08
N ASN A 65 -3.71 0.87 8.05
CA ASN A 65 -4.66 1.47 9.01
C ASN A 65 -6.12 1.13 8.71
N GLY A 66 -6.41 0.25 7.74
CA GLY A 66 -7.77 -0.15 7.36
C GLY A 66 -8.47 0.81 6.41
N THR A 67 -7.74 1.76 5.81
CA THR A 67 -8.28 2.69 4.78
C THR A 67 -7.94 2.20 3.38
N LEU A 68 -8.93 2.17 2.48
CA LEU A 68 -8.75 1.94 1.05
C LEU A 68 -8.82 3.29 0.36
N GLY A 69 -7.69 3.75 -0.15
CA GLY A 69 -7.61 4.92 -1.03
C GLY A 69 -7.85 4.51 -2.47
N ILE A 70 -8.73 5.24 -3.16
CA ILE A 70 -9.11 4.99 -4.55
C ILE A 70 -8.85 6.26 -5.34
N SER A 71 -7.85 6.23 -6.22
CA SER A 71 -7.54 7.35 -7.11
C SER A 71 -8.17 7.12 -8.48
N THR A 72 -8.88 8.12 -8.97
CA THR A 72 -9.48 8.13 -10.31
C THR A 72 -8.88 9.28 -11.13
N SER A 73 -9.36 9.42 -12.36
CA SER A 73 -8.99 10.51 -13.27
C SER A 73 -9.51 11.87 -12.81
N CYS A 74 -10.46 11.92 -11.87
CA CYS A 74 -11.03 13.17 -11.39
C CYS A 74 -11.05 13.21 -9.87
N ASN A 75 -11.98 12.53 -9.21
CA ASN A 75 -12.06 12.54 -7.75
C ASN A 75 -11.18 11.48 -7.08
N ASN A 76 -10.75 11.76 -5.85
CA ASN A 76 -10.21 10.73 -4.96
C ASN A 76 -11.33 10.25 -4.04
N LEU A 77 -11.39 8.94 -3.84
CA LEU A 77 -12.38 8.27 -3.01
C LEU A 77 -11.68 7.49 -1.91
N SER A 78 -12.39 7.26 -0.82
CA SER A 78 -11.91 6.50 0.32
C SER A 78 -13.03 5.72 0.99
N THR A 79 -12.70 4.55 1.52
CA THR A 79 -13.60 3.76 2.37
C THR A 79 -12.77 2.95 3.37
N SER A 80 -13.40 2.43 4.41
CA SER A 80 -12.76 1.40 5.24
C SER A 80 -12.68 0.09 4.46
N TRP A 81 -11.68 -0.74 4.73
CA TRP A 81 -11.60 -2.09 4.17
C TRP A 81 -11.14 -3.11 5.20
N LYS A 82 -11.58 -4.35 4.99
CA LYS A 82 -11.02 -5.55 5.62
C LYS A 82 -11.20 -6.72 4.67
N ALA A 83 -10.24 -7.64 4.61
CA ALA A 83 -10.42 -8.89 3.89
C ALA A 83 -10.99 -9.95 4.85
N GLU A 84 -12.10 -10.61 4.48
CA GLU A 84 -12.73 -11.71 5.23
C GLU A 84 -13.34 -12.71 4.24
N ASN A 85 -13.10 -14.02 4.42
CA ASN A 85 -13.73 -15.08 3.62
C ASN A 85 -13.66 -14.86 2.10
N ASN A 86 -12.48 -14.53 1.56
CA ASN A 86 -12.25 -14.20 0.14
C ASN A 86 -13.14 -13.04 -0.39
N THR A 87 -13.59 -12.18 0.51
CA THR A 87 -14.27 -10.93 0.17
C THR A 87 -13.55 -9.74 0.79
N ILE A 88 -13.56 -8.62 0.10
CA ILE A 88 -13.21 -7.32 0.66
C ILE A 88 -14.51 -6.72 1.19
N VAL A 89 -14.56 -6.46 2.48
CA VAL A 89 -15.69 -5.80 3.13
C VAL A 89 -15.37 -4.32 3.26
N THR A 90 -16.25 -3.46 2.73
CA THR A 90 -16.07 -2.01 2.75
C THR A 90 -17.22 -1.29 3.45
N GLY A 91 -16.90 -0.10 3.98
CA GLY A 91 -17.88 0.82 4.55
C GLY A 91 -18.44 1.76 3.48
N ASN A 92 -19.16 2.78 3.94
CA ASN A 92 -19.63 3.86 3.07
C ASN A 92 -18.43 4.60 2.47
N MET A 93 -18.54 4.94 1.19
CA MET A 93 -17.48 5.65 0.50
C MET A 93 -17.59 7.16 0.67
N ALA A 94 -16.46 7.82 0.82
CA ALA A 94 -16.32 9.27 0.73
C ALA A 94 -15.57 9.63 -0.55
N ALA A 95 -15.89 10.77 -1.16
CA ALA A 95 -15.25 11.25 -2.38
C ALA A 95 -15.06 12.76 -2.35
N THR A 96 -14.05 13.25 -3.07
CA THR A 96 -14.00 14.66 -3.46
C THR A 96 -15.14 14.98 -4.44
N MET A 97 -15.50 16.27 -4.59
CA MET A 97 -16.64 16.72 -5.40
C MET A 97 -16.23 17.66 -6.53
N MET A 98 -15.21 17.30 -7.31
CA MET A 98 -14.87 18.02 -8.53
C MET A 98 -15.84 17.65 -9.65
N ALA A 99 -16.16 18.63 -10.49
CA ALA A 99 -16.95 18.39 -11.69
C ALA A 99 -16.09 17.72 -12.77
N CYS A 100 -16.60 16.63 -13.36
CA CYS A 100 -15.81 15.77 -14.24
C CYS A 100 -16.55 15.48 -15.56
N PRO A 101 -15.82 15.31 -16.66
CA PRO A 101 -16.34 14.69 -17.88
C PRO A 101 -16.94 13.30 -17.63
N GLN A 102 -17.82 12.88 -18.54
CA GLN A 102 -18.62 11.67 -18.37
C GLN A 102 -17.80 10.39 -18.21
N ASP A 103 -16.71 10.23 -18.94
CA ASP A 103 -15.81 9.06 -18.85
C ASP A 103 -15.18 8.94 -17.45
N ARG A 104 -14.84 10.06 -16.81
CA ARG A 104 -14.27 10.09 -15.46
C ARG A 104 -15.33 9.80 -14.40
N MET A 105 -16.55 10.33 -14.57
CA MET A 105 -17.69 9.98 -13.69
C MET A 105 -18.05 8.49 -13.81
N GLN A 106 -17.96 7.90 -15.00
CA GLN A 106 -18.17 6.46 -15.18
C GLN A 106 -17.11 5.63 -14.44
N GLN A 107 -15.85 6.07 -14.42
CA GLN A 107 -14.80 5.43 -13.64
C GLN A 107 -15.07 5.48 -12.13
N GLU A 108 -15.57 6.61 -11.61
CA GLU A 108 -16.04 6.71 -10.23
C GLU A 108 -17.22 5.78 -9.96
N GLY A 109 -18.15 5.67 -10.90
CA GLY A 109 -19.24 4.70 -10.85
C GLY A 109 -18.75 3.24 -10.76
N ILE A 110 -17.70 2.88 -11.50
CA ILE A 110 -17.05 1.56 -11.39
C ILE A 110 -16.53 1.35 -9.96
N ALA A 111 -15.83 2.33 -9.40
CA ALA A 111 -15.34 2.26 -8.02
C ALA A 111 -16.48 2.06 -7.02
N SER A 112 -17.58 2.83 -7.14
CA SER A 112 -18.78 2.67 -6.30
C SER A 112 -19.39 1.27 -6.40
N GLN A 113 -19.50 0.72 -7.61
CA GLN A 113 -20.04 -0.63 -7.83
C GLN A 113 -19.21 -1.74 -7.19
N ILE A 114 -17.91 -1.48 -6.97
CA ILE A 114 -16.99 -2.42 -6.33
C ILE A 114 -16.88 -2.17 -4.82
N PHE A 115 -16.93 -0.93 -4.34
CA PHE A 115 -16.47 -0.61 -2.98
C PHE A 115 -17.45 0.21 -2.12
N ASP A 116 -18.56 0.71 -2.63
CA ASP A 116 -19.48 1.50 -1.81
C ASP A 116 -20.37 0.60 -0.96
N GLY A 117 -20.01 0.36 0.30
CA GLY A 117 -20.79 -0.41 1.27
C GLY A 117 -21.16 -1.83 0.83
N GLY A 118 -20.40 -2.83 1.29
CA GLY A 118 -20.75 -4.23 1.03
C GLY A 118 -19.59 -5.21 1.09
N LYS A 119 -19.76 -6.34 0.40
CA LYS A 119 -18.77 -7.41 0.27
C LYS A 119 -18.48 -7.65 -1.22
N THR A 120 -17.20 -7.66 -1.56
CA THR A 120 -16.73 -7.82 -2.94
C THR A 120 -15.84 -9.04 -3.00
N ALA A 121 -16.27 -10.06 -3.74
CA ALA A 121 -15.48 -11.26 -3.95
C ALA A 121 -14.21 -10.92 -4.73
N PHE A 122 -13.08 -11.50 -4.32
CA PHE A 122 -11.81 -11.32 -4.99
C PHE A 122 -11.11 -12.64 -5.30
N LEU A 123 -10.27 -12.63 -6.33
CA LEU A 123 -9.36 -13.72 -6.67
C LEU A 123 -7.97 -13.15 -6.99
N PHE A 124 -6.93 -13.80 -6.48
CA PHE A 124 -5.55 -13.47 -6.82
C PHE A 124 -4.98 -14.43 -7.87
N ASN A 125 -4.12 -13.90 -8.72
CA ASN A 125 -3.10 -14.65 -9.43
C ASN A 125 -1.72 -14.08 -9.04
N LEU A 126 -0.94 -14.86 -8.30
CA LEU A 126 0.36 -14.44 -7.75
C LEU A 126 1.55 -15.14 -8.44
N ASN A 127 1.33 -15.71 -9.62
CA ASN A 127 2.37 -16.45 -10.34
C ASN A 127 3.52 -15.55 -10.81
N ASP A 128 3.23 -14.27 -11.08
CA ASP A 128 4.24 -13.24 -11.30
C ASP A 128 4.19 -12.25 -10.14
N ILE A 129 5.21 -12.27 -9.29
CA ILE A 129 5.31 -11.39 -8.12
C ILE A 129 5.52 -9.92 -8.51
N ASN A 130 6.00 -9.64 -9.73
CA ASN A 130 6.24 -8.29 -10.23
C ASN A 130 5.01 -7.66 -10.89
N ALA A 131 4.07 -8.49 -11.34
CA ALA A 131 2.81 -8.08 -11.96
C ALA A 131 1.65 -9.03 -11.60
N PRO A 132 1.35 -9.27 -10.30
CA PRO A 132 0.25 -10.13 -9.91
C PRO A 132 -1.08 -9.51 -10.32
N THR A 133 -2.13 -10.33 -10.41
CA THR A 133 -3.48 -9.81 -10.69
C THR A 133 -4.45 -10.01 -9.54
N LEU A 134 -5.33 -9.04 -9.37
CA LEU A 134 -6.46 -9.03 -8.45
C LEU A 134 -7.74 -8.87 -9.27
N THR A 135 -8.55 -9.92 -9.33
CA THR A 135 -9.87 -9.88 -9.96
C THR A 135 -10.92 -9.56 -8.91
N LEU A 136 -11.68 -8.49 -9.10
CA LEU A 136 -12.80 -8.09 -8.24
C LEU A 136 -14.12 -8.27 -8.98
N THR A 137 -15.10 -8.86 -8.31
CA THR A 137 -16.47 -9.01 -8.85
C THR A 137 -17.38 -7.94 -8.28
N ALA A 138 -17.78 -6.98 -9.11
CA ALA A 138 -18.67 -5.89 -8.72
C ALA A 138 -20.09 -6.39 -8.41
N LYS A 139 -20.91 -5.53 -7.77
CA LYS A 139 -22.31 -5.86 -7.39
C LYS A 139 -23.19 -6.30 -8.58
N ASN A 140 -22.89 -5.83 -9.78
CA ASN A 140 -23.57 -6.21 -11.02
C ASN A 140 -23.05 -7.52 -11.65
N GLY A 141 -22.14 -8.24 -10.97
CA GLY A 141 -21.51 -9.46 -11.46
C GLY A 141 -20.36 -9.24 -12.45
N LYS A 142 -20.11 -8.01 -12.90
CA LYS A 142 -18.99 -7.71 -13.80
C LYS A 142 -17.67 -7.83 -13.06
N GLN A 143 -16.70 -8.45 -13.71
CA GLN A 143 -15.34 -8.59 -13.18
C GLN A 143 -14.42 -7.48 -13.69
N TYR A 144 -13.55 -7.02 -12.80
CA TYR A 144 -12.50 -6.04 -13.08
C TYR A 144 -11.17 -6.64 -12.64
N VAL A 145 -10.19 -6.67 -13.55
CA VAL A 145 -8.86 -7.22 -13.29
C VAL A 145 -7.88 -6.09 -13.09
N PHE A 146 -7.28 -6.03 -11.92
CA PHE A 146 -6.24 -5.07 -11.58
C PHE A 146 -4.87 -5.74 -11.64
N THR A 147 -3.87 -5.00 -12.11
CA THR A 147 -2.46 -5.40 -12.06
C THR A 147 -1.79 -4.72 -10.88
N GLY A 148 -1.07 -5.50 -10.07
CA GLY A 148 -0.34 -5.03 -8.91
C GLY A 148 1.06 -4.54 -9.26
N LYS A 149 1.46 -3.39 -8.71
CA LYS A 149 2.86 -2.94 -8.61
C LYS A 149 3.24 -2.95 -7.14
N MET A 150 4.35 -3.60 -6.79
CA MET A 150 4.77 -3.71 -5.39
C MET A 150 4.96 -2.32 -4.76
N THR A 151 4.43 -2.15 -3.56
CA THR A 151 4.64 -0.94 -2.76
C THR A 151 6.10 -0.83 -2.33
N PRO A 152 6.63 0.38 -2.14
CA PRO A 152 7.98 0.57 -1.62
C PRO A 152 8.24 -0.15 -0.30
N GLU A 153 7.29 -0.10 0.63
CA GLU A 153 7.35 -0.79 1.92
C GLU A 153 7.56 -2.30 1.74
N SER A 154 6.88 -2.90 0.76
CA SER A 154 7.02 -4.32 0.45
C SER A 154 8.30 -4.64 -0.30
N LYS A 155 8.71 -3.75 -1.22
CA LYS A 155 9.93 -3.89 -2.03
C LYS A 155 11.18 -3.82 -1.15
N TYR A 156 11.25 -2.85 -0.26
CA TYR A 156 12.43 -2.62 0.59
C TYR A 156 12.33 -3.32 1.95
N GLN A 157 11.14 -3.78 2.35
CA GLN A 157 10.88 -4.48 3.62
C GLN A 157 11.35 -3.69 4.84
N THR A 158 11.27 -2.37 4.76
CA THR A 158 11.60 -1.40 5.81
C THR A 158 10.49 -0.35 5.85
N GLN A 159 10.29 0.26 7.02
CA GLN A 159 9.36 1.38 7.12
C GLN A 159 10.01 2.64 6.55
N ALA A 160 9.20 3.46 5.91
CA ALA A 160 9.64 4.74 5.40
C ALA A 160 9.95 5.71 6.54
N GLU A 161 11.15 6.28 6.53
CA GLU A 161 11.44 7.51 7.24
C GLU A 161 10.99 8.69 6.36
N THR A 162 10.29 9.65 6.96
CA THR A 162 9.89 10.87 6.25
C THR A 162 10.94 11.96 6.47
N ILE A 163 11.54 12.43 5.40
CA ILE A 163 12.52 13.54 5.41
C ILE A 163 12.06 14.66 4.48
N PHE A 164 12.60 15.86 4.68
CA PHE A 164 12.32 17.00 3.82
C PHE A 164 13.62 17.56 3.27
N LEU A 165 13.66 17.74 1.95
CA LEU A 165 14.79 18.35 1.27
C LEU A 165 14.32 19.62 0.57
N GLU A 166 15.07 20.69 0.75
CA GLU A 166 15.01 21.82 -0.17
C GLU A 166 15.90 21.53 -1.37
N ILE A 167 15.37 21.73 -2.56
CA ILE A 167 16.01 21.47 -3.84
C ILE A 167 16.30 22.81 -4.50
N SER A 168 17.58 23.02 -4.84
CA SER A 168 18.01 24.19 -5.59
C SER A 168 17.49 24.14 -7.04
N PRO A 169 17.17 25.28 -7.66
CA PRO A 169 16.95 25.36 -9.10
C PRO A 169 18.20 24.97 -9.90
N GLU A 170 19.40 25.07 -9.31
CA GLU A 170 20.65 24.73 -9.95
C GLU A 170 21.12 23.31 -9.63
N THR A 171 21.63 22.62 -10.64
CA THR A 171 22.32 21.34 -10.51
C THR A 171 23.83 21.50 -10.71
N LYS A 172 24.62 20.53 -10.25
CA LYS A 172 26.08 20.55 -10.41
C LYS A 172 26.60 19.24 -10.97
N GLN A 173 27.66 19.33 -11.77
CA GLN A 173 28.42 18.15 -12.18
C GLN A 173 29.06 17.50 -10.95
N CYS A 174 28.93 16.18 -10.85
CA CYS A 174 29.44 15.40 -9.74
C CYS A 174 29.87 14.00 -10.24
N THR A 175 30.67 13.31 -9.43
CA THR A 175 31.08 11.93 -9.70
C THR A 175 30.65 11.06 -8.53
N GLY A 176 29.72 10.15 -8.77
CA GLY A 176 29.40 9.04 -7.87
C GLY A 176 30.02 7.76 -8.42
N VAL A 177 29.19 6.75 -8.72
CA VAL A 177 29.59 5.55 -9.49
C VAL A 177 30.09 5.92 -10.89
N ALA A 178 29.47 6.96 -11.49
CA ALA A 178 29.86 7.54 -12.76
C ALA A 178 29.72 9.07 -12.71
N ARG A 179 30.23 9.74 -13.74
CA ARG A 179 30.04 11.18 -13.93
C ARG A 179 28.56 11.45 -14.23
N GLN A 180 27.95 12.34 -13.46
CA GLN A 180 26.53 12.66 -13.55
C GLN A 180 26.25 14.11 -13.16
N THR A 181 24.99 14.52 -13.29
CA THR A 181 24.48 15.80 -12.81
C THR A 181 23.71 15.56 -11.51
N CYS A 182 24.20 16.12 -10.40
CA CYS A 182 23.59 16.01 -9.07
C CYS A 182 22.67 17.19 -8.77
N LEU A 183 21.62 16.92 -8.00
CA LEU A 183 20.85 17.98 -7.35
C LEU A 183 21.71 18.64 -6.27
N GLN A 184 21.44 19.92 -5.99
CA GLN A 184 21.91 20.57 -4.77
C GLN A 184 20.77 20.58 -3.76
N VAL A 185 21.01 20.02 -2.58
CA VAL A 185 19.99 19.85 -1.54
C VAL A 185 20.47 20.32 -0.16
N ARG A 186 19.53 20.68 0.70
CA ARG A 186 19.74 20.84 2.14
C ARG A 186 18.56 20.27 2.91
N GLU A 187 18.82 19.68 4.07
CA GLU A 187 17.77 19.07 4.88
C GLU A 187 16.97 20.15 5.61
N ILE A 188 15.66 19.92 5.71
CA ILE A 188 14.74 20.71 6.52
C ILE A 188 14.10 19.78 7.55
N LYS A 189 14.04 20.24 8.79
CA LYS A 189 13.25 19.58 9.84
C LYS A 189 12.00 20.38 10.14
N TYR A 190 10.91 19.65 10.34
CA TYR A 190 9.61 20.17 10.73
C TYR A 190 9.25 19.61 12.10
N ALA A 191 8.64 20.43 12.95
CA ALA A 191 7.94 19.97 14.14
C ALA A 191 6.64 19.24 13.75
N GLU A 192 6.06 18.50 14.70
CA GLU A 192 4.80 17.77 14.49
C GLU A 192 3.63 18.67 14.09
N ASN A 193 3.67 19.94 14.48
CA ASN A 193 2.67 20.95 14.10
C ASN A 193 2.92 21.58 12.71
N GLY A 194 3.91 21.08 11.94
CA GLY A 194 4.21 21.56 10.58
C GLY A 194 5.07 22.83 10.51
N ILE A 195 5.62 23.31 11.63
CA ILE A 195 6.51 24.48 11.64
C ILE A 195 7.95 24.06 11.34
N LYS A 196 8.65 24.78 10.44
CA LYS A 196 10.08 24.59 10.16
C LYS A 196 10.90 24.87 11.43
N THR A 197 11.67 23.90 11.89
CA THR A 197 12.50 23.99 13.11
C THR A 197 13.99 24.12 12.82
N GLN A 198 14.45 23.50 11.73
CA GLN A 198 15.85 23.56 11.30
C GLN A 198 15.91 23.58 9.78
N VAL A 199 16.80 24.40 9.25
CA VAL A 199 17.21 24.38 7.84
C VAL A 199 18.73 24.34 7.84
N ASP A 200 19.30 23.33 7.21
CA ASP A 200 20.76 23.25 7.11
C ASP A 200 21.30 24.45 6.31
N LYS A 201 22.42 25.01 6.78
CA LYS A 201 22.95 26.25 6.19
C LYS A 201 23.57 26.01 4.83
N ASP A 202 24.26 24.88 4.69
CA ASP A 202 25.09 24.57 3.54
C ASP A 202 24.34 23.67 2.54
N TRP A 203 24.53 23.97 1.26
CA TRP A 203 24.07 23.10 0.18
C TRP A 203 25.02 21.93 0.03
N THR A 204 24.46 20.74 -0.14
CA THR A 204 25.17 19.50 -0.40
C THR A 204 24.77 18.92 -1.75
N LEU A 205 25.64 18.11 -2.34
CA LEU A 205 25.31 17.39 -3.57
C LEU A 205 24.53 16.13 -3.23
N PHE A 206 23.42 15.91 -3.92
CA PHE A 206 22.65 14.68 -3.84
C PHE A 206 23.05 13.75 -4.97
N TYR A 207 23.76 12.68 -4.61
CA TYR A 207 24.38 11.74 -5.55
C TYR A 207 23.44 10.64 -6.03
N ASP A 208 22.31 10.46 -5.34
CA ASP A 208 21.29 9.46 -5.64
C ASP A 208 20.18 10.02 -6.54
N GLN A 209 19.26 9.13 -6.92
CA GLN A 209 18.02 9.49 -7.60
C GLN A 209 16.85 9.46 -6.61
N ILE A 210 15.87 10.32 -6.85
CA ILE A 210 14.60 10.33 -6.10
C ILE A 210 13.51 9.81 -7.04
N GLU A 211 13.03 8.58 -6.80
CA GLU A 211 11.99 7.97 -7.64
C GLU A 211 10.73 8.84 -7.63
N GLY A 212 10.22 9.18 -8.81
CA GLY A 212 9.01 10.01 -8.98
C GLY A 212 9.22 11.53 -8.87
N PHE A 213 10.44 11.99 -8.60
CA PHE A 213 10.77 13.42 -8.63
C PHE A 213 11.34 13.83 -10.00
N GLN A 214 10.91 14.97 -10.50
CA GLN A 214 11.50 15.61 -11.67
C GLN A 214 11.94 17.02 -11.29
N HIS A 215 13.24 17.29 -11.45
CA HIS A 215 13.82 18.61 -11.20
C HIS A 215 13.33 19.63 -12.22
N SER A 216 13.15 20.87 -11.75
CA SER A 216 12.84 22.03 -12.58
C SER A 216 13.85 23.14 -12.30
N PRO A 217 14.52 23.68 -13.32
CA PRO A 217 15.45 24.81 -13.14
C PRO A 217 14.73 26.15 -12.91
N ASN A 218 13.40 26.19 -13.08
CA ASN A 218 12.60 27.41 -12.99
C ASN A 218 12.01 27.63 -11.60
N GLU A 219 12.22 26.70 -10.67
CA GLU A 219 11.69 26.80 -9.31
C GLU A 219 12.62 26.18 -8.29
N ARG A 220 12.56 26.72 -7.08
CA ARG A 220 13.06 26.11 -5.85
C ARG A 220 11.90 25.37 -5.20
N GLN A 221 12.17 24.18 -4.69
CA GLN A 221 11.11 23.35 -4.11
C GLN A 221 11.55 22.79 -2.76
N ILE A 222 10.62 22.75 -1.80
CA ILE A 222 10.77 21.89 -0.62
C ILE A 222 9.91 20.66 -0.87
N ILE A 223 10.53 19.49 -0.83
CA ILE A 223 9.87 18.22 -1.09
C ILE A 223 9.90 17.34 0.15
N ARG A 224 8.81 16.60 0.36
CA ARG A 224 8.74 15.50 1.31
C ARG A 224 9.13 14.22 0.59
N ILE A 225 9.99 13.43 1.21
CA ILE A 225 10.55 12.19 0.66
C ILE A 225 10.30 11.06 1.65
N LYS A 226 9.98 9.88 1.13
CA LYS A 226 10.00 8.60 1.84
C LYS A 226 11.36 7.95 1.62
N ARG A 227 12.17 7.87 2.67
CA ARG A 227 13.50 7.25 2.71
C ARG A 227 13.39 5.84 3.29
N TYR A 228 13.87 4.84 2.55
CA TYR A 228 13.86 3.43 2.94
C TYR A 228 15.29 2.94 3.09
N GLU A 229 15.61 2.29 4.20
CA GLU A 229 16.91 1.63 4.37
C GLU A 229 16.97 0.34 3.54
N LEU A 230 18.07 0.18 2.79
CA LEU A 230 18.36 -1.00 2.01
C LEU A 230 19.11 -2.01 2.86
N LYS A 231 18.61 -3.25 2.94
CA LYS A 231 19.23 -4.30 3.78
C LYS A 231 20.62 -4.72 3.29
N ASN A 232 20.85 -4.72 1.97
CA ASN A 232 22.10 -5.17 1.34
C ASN A 232 22.44 -4.29 0.13
N PRO A 233 22.84 -3.02 0.34
CA PRO A 233 23.25 -2.15 -0.75
C PRO A 233 24.60 -2.63 -1.34
N ALA A 234 24.81 -2.38 -2.64
CA ALA A 234 26.14 -2.55 -3.23
C ALA A 234 27.12 -1.53 -2.65
N ALA A 235 28.43 -1.79 -2.70
CA ALA A 235 29.46 -0.97 -2.05
C ALA A 235 29.42 0.52 -2.47
N ASP A 236 29.11 0.79 -3.74
CA ASP A 236 29.05 2.15 -4.30
C ASP A 236 27.60 2.69 -4.40
N GLN A 237 26.64 1.97 -3.84
CA GLN A 237 25.24 2.40 -3.77
C GLN A 237 24.95 3.02 -2.41
N SER A 238 24.09 4.03 -2.40
CA SER A 238 23.51 4.54 -1.17
C SER A 238 22.84 3.44 -0.35
N LYS A 239 22.96 3.55 0.98
CA LYS A 239 22.22 2.69 1.91
C LYS A 239 20.71 2.96 1.92
N TYR A 240 20.25 3.92 1.13
CA TYR A 240 18.85 4.35 1.09
C TYR A 240 18.26 4.32 -0.32
N ALA A 241 16.97 4.03 -0.39
CA ALA A 241 16.12 4.40 -1.52
C ALA A 241 15.24 5.60 -1.17
N TYR A 242 15.09 6.53 -2.11
CA TYR A 242 14.36 7.77 -1.94
C TYR A 242 13.18 7.82 -2.89
N ILE A 243 11.99 8.05 -2.36
CA ILE A 243 10.77 8.17 -3.15
C ILE A 243 10.11 9.49 -2.86
N TYR A 244 9.82 10.24 -3.92
CA TYR A 244 9.07 11.48 -3.84
C TYR A 244 7.65 11.22 -3.35
N ASP A 245 7.24 11.95 -2.31
CA ASP A 245 5.89 11.90 -1.77
C ASP A 245 5.10 13.11 -2.29
N MET A 246 5.57 14.32 -2.00
CA MET A 246 4.93 15.55 -2.46
C MET A 246 5.85 16.78 -2.38
N ALA A 247 5.48 17.83 -3.10
CA ALA A 247 6.04 19.16 -2.92
C ALA A 247 5.27 19.85 -1.79
N VAL A 248 6.01 20.33 -0.79
CA VAL A 248 5.48 21.07 0.36
C VAL A 248 5.43 22.56 0.04
N GLU A 249 6.46 23.05 -0.67
CA GLU A 249 6.58 24.46 -1.04
C GLU A 249 7.23 24.56 -2.43
N ARG A 250 6.80 25.55 -3.22
CA ARG A 250 7.39 25.88 -4.51
C ARG A 250 7.55 27.39 -4.62
N GLU A 251 8.73 27.82 -5.03
CA GLU A 251 9.06 29.21 -5.25
C GLU A 251 9.65 29.36 -6.65
N ALA A 252 9.00 30.15 -7.51
CA ALA A 252 9.50 30.42 -8.85
C ALA A 252 10.78 31.26 -8.81
N VAL A 253 11.73 30.96 -9.69
CA VAL A 253 12.88 31.83 -9.92
C VAL A 253 12.39 33.10 -10.65
N LYS A 254 12.79 34.29 -10.18
CA LYS A 254 12.35 35.55 -10.81
C LYS A 254 12.76 35.58 -12.30
N GLY A 255 11.77 35.77 -13.18
CA GLY A 255 11.97 35.95 -14.62
C GLY A 255 11.62 34.75 -15.51
N THR A 256 11.02 33.69 -14.98
CA THR A 256 10.71 32.45 -15.73
C THR A 256 9.21 32.17 -15.94
N LEU A 257 8.34 33.19 -15.78
CA LEU A 257 6.90 33.12 -16.10
C LEU A 257 6.59 33.93 -17.36
#